data_AF-S6CAR2-F1
#
_entry.id   AF-S6CAR2-F1
#
_cell.length_a   1.000
_cell.length_b   1.000
_cell.length_c   1.000
_cell.angle_alpha   90.00
_cell.angle_beta   90.00
_cell.angle_gamma   90.00
#
_symmetry.space_group_name_H-M   'P 1'
#
loop_
_entity.id
_entity.type
_entity.pdbx_description
1 polymer ?
#
loop_
_entity_poly.entity_id
_entity_poly.type
_entity_poly.pdbx_seq_one_letter_code
_entity_poly.pdbx_strand_id
1 'polypeptide(L)'
;MDICEMLRDMDIPILLDGKLGDIGSTMEYYKKFIFDILKADSCTVNTLLGTDVLSVMATDTQGNYVHDLFVLAKCSNPSSEQIQGAILNDHSPVYMEIIKKCESFYKSKGVTGAKVGYVIGATCVEVLSEVRRSYPECIILMPGIGAQGGQLESAMKAALDSNGGGVIVPISRAIIDLPNPGQAAEQWKEQINACIA
;
A
#
# COMPACT_ATOMS: atom_id res chain seq x y z
N MET A 1 17.94 16.80 13.23
CA MET A 1 16.51 16.70 12.92
C MET A 1 16.36 15.50 12.01
N ASP A 2 15.65 14.47 12.48
CA ASP A 2 15.35 13.27 11.68
C ASP A 2 14.38 13.67 10.55
N ILE A 3 14.50 13.07 9.36
CA ILE A 3 13.60 13.36 8.24
C ILE A 3 12.13 13.12 8.62
N CYS A 4 11.85 12.12 9.45
CA CYS A 4 10.48 11.86 9.92
C CYS A 4 9.98 12.97 10.85
N GLU A 5 10.86 13.54 11.67
CA GLU A 5 10.54 14.68 12.53
C GLU A 5 10.20 15.92 11.69
N MET A 6 11.01 16.21 10.67
CA MET A 6 10.75 17.31 9.74
C MET A 6 9.39 17.18 9.05
N LEU A 7 9.08 15.98 8.53
CA LEU A 7 7.83 15.74 7.81
C LEU A 7 6.61 15.88 8.72
N ARG A 8 6.69 15.41 9.97
CA ARG A 8 5.61 15.59 10.97
C ARG A 8 5.40 17.04 11.35
N ASP A 9 6.46 17.81 11.56
CA ASP A 9 6.36 19.25 11.88
C ASP A 9 5.69 20.04 10.72
N MET A 10 5.71 19.48 9.51
CA MET A 10 5.05 20.00 8.32
C MET A 10 3.65 19.41 8.05
N ASP A 11 3.15 18.54 8.94
CA ASP A 11 1.87 17.83 8.78
C ASP A 11 1.79 16.99 7.48
N ILE A 12 2.92 16.40 7.07
CA ILE A 12 3.01 15.53 5.89
C ILE A 12 2.90 14.07 6.32
N PRO A 13 1.93 13.29 5.78
CA PRO A 13 1.79 11.88 6.09
C PRO A 13 3.04 11.05 5.72
N ILE A 14 3.40 10.12 6.59
CA ILE A 14 4.58 9.27 6.47
C ILE A 14 4.13 7.80 6.33
N LEU A 15 4.51 7.21 5.20
CA LEU A 15 4.36 5.77 4.94
C LEU A 15 5.74 5.14 4.84
N LEU A 16 6.07 4.24 5.79
CA LEU A 16 7.33 3.50 5.75
C LEU A 16 7.21 2.23 4.90
N ASP A 17 7.87 2.18 3.75
CA ASP A 17 7.88 0.99 2.90
C ASP A 17 8.91 -0.07 3.41
N GLY A 18 8.55 -0.77 4.49
CA GLY A 18 9.38 -1.78 5.15
C GLY A 18 9.15 -3.23 4.72
N LYS A 19 8.01 -3.54 4.07
CA LYS A 19 7.61 -4.89 3.62
C LYS A 19 7.68 -5.94 4.73
N LEU A 20 7.31 -5.53 5.93
CA LEU A 20 7.57 -6.27 7.16
C LEU A 20 6.71 -7.53 7.27
N GLY A 21 7.35 -8.65 7.58
CA GLY A 21 6.65 -9.90 7.87
C GLY A 21 7.56 -10.81 8.68
N ASP A 22 7.20 -11.07 9.92
CA ASP A 22 7.92 -11.92 10.86
C ASP A 22 6.92 -12.54 11.86
N ILE A 23 7.39 -13.44 12.72
CA ILE A 23 6.58 -14.14 13.71
C ILE A 23 6.66 -13.48 15.09
N GLY A 24 5.55 -13.55 15.83
CA GLY A 24 5.52 -13.32 17.27
C GLY A 24 6.15 -12.00 17.72
N SER A 25 7.03 -12.08 18.73
CA SER A 25 7.62 -10.93 19.42
C SER A 25 8.56 -10.09 18.54
N THR A 26 9.06 -10.62 17.41
CA THR A 26 9.87 -9.82 16.49
C THR A 26 9.07 -8.67 15.89
N MET A 27 7.78 -8.89 15.60
CA MET A 27 6.90 -7.86 15.06
C MET A 27 6.69 -6.68 16.01
N GLU A 28 6.76 -6.88 17.33
CA GLU A 28 6.64 -5.79 18.31
C GLU A 28 7.82 -4.81 18.23
N TYR A 29 9.03 -5.29 17.89
CA TYR A 29 10.18 -4.41 17.68
C TYR A 29 10.00 -3.54 16.43
N TYR A 30 9.47 -4.11 15.34
CA TYR A 30 9.12 -3.34 14.14
C TYR A 30 8.03 -2.31 14.44
N LYS A 31 6.97 -2.70 15.16
CA LYS A 31 5.89 -1.79 15.57
C LYS A 31 6.44 -0.59 16.35
N LYS A 32 7.25 -0.87 17.38
CA LYS A 32 7.90 0.16 18.20
C LYS A 32 8.78 1.08 17.35
N PHE A 33 9.59 0.52 16.47
CA PHE A 33 10.45 1.31 15.60
C PHE A 33 9.64 2.25 14.70
N ILE A 34 8.57 1.76 14.08
CA ILE A 34 7.78 2.51 13.11
C ILE A 34 6.90 3.56 13.78
N PHE A 35 6.12 3.16 14.79
CA PHE A 35 5.06 4.01 15.33
C PHE A 35 5.49 4.79 16.57
N ASP A 36 6.43 4.28 17.37
CA ASP A 36 6.88 4.99 18.58
C ASP A 36 8.12 5.85 18.31
N ILE A 37 9.10 5.30 17.58
CA ILE A 37 10.38 5.98 17.29
C ILE A 37 10.25 6.88 16.07
N LEU A 38 9.92 6.31 14.90
CA LEU A 38 9.76 7.08 13.67
C LEU A 38 8.43 7.83 13.62
N LYS A 39 7.44 7.46 14.43
CA LYS A 39 6.09 8.03 14.44
C LYS A 39 5.51 8.18 13.02
N ALA A 40 5.67 7.14 12.20
CA ALA A 40 5.05 7.10 10.88
C ALA A 40 3.54 6.85 11.01
N ASP A 41 2.76 7.30 10.03
CA ASP A 41 1.31 7.10 10.01
C ASP A 41 0.93 5.70 9.52
N SER A 42 1.75 5.14 8.64
CA SER A 42 1.51 3.82 8.05
C SER A 42 2.81 3.10 7.65
N CYS A 43 2.68 1.82 7.34
CA CYS A 43 3.79 1.05 6.76
C CYS A 43 3.32 -0.05 5.82
N THR A 44 4.23 -0.56 4.98
CA THR A 44 3.97 -1.78 4.20
C THR A 44 4.29 -3.04 5.00
N VAL A 45 3.41 -4.04 4.89
CA VAL A 45 3.54 -5.35 5.55
C VAL A 45 3.35 -6.49 4.57
N ASN A 46 3.92 -7.66 4.89
CA ASN A 46 3.84 -8.88 4.11
C ASN A 46 3.16 -9.98 4.93
N THR A 47 2.02 -10.46 4.46
CA THR A 47 1.21 -11.49 5.12
C THR A 47 1.49 -12.91 4.64
N LEU A 48 2.61 -13.14 3.91
CA LEU A 48 2.99 -14.47 3.43
C LEU A 48 3.12 -15.50 4.57
N LEU A 49 3.57 -15.06 5.76
CA LEU A 49 3.70 -15.91 6.94
C LEU A 49 2.39 -16.09 7.73
N GLY A 50 1.32 -15.37 7.36
CA GLY A 50 0.04 -15.35 8.05
C GLY A 50 -0.48 -13.93 8.32
N THR A 51 -1.77 -13.82 8.66
CA THR A 51 -2.41 -12.54 9.00
C THR A 51 -2.14 -12.07 10.43
N ASP A 52 -1.43 -12.87 11.24
CA ASP A 52 -1.07 -12.50 12.62
C ASP A 52 -0.25 -11.20 12.67
N VAL A 53 0.52 -10.91 11.62
CA VAL A 53 1.24 -9.63 11.44
C VAL A 53 0.31 -8.42 11.58
N LEU A 54 -0.94 -8.52 11.11
CA LEU A 54 -1.93 -7.44 11.18
C LEU A 54 -2.37 -7.19 12.62
N SER A 55 -2.55 -8.25 13.41
CA SER A 55 -2.96 -8.13 14.81
C SER A 55 -1.95 -7.37 15.65
N VAL A 56 -0.67 -7.59 15.39
CA VAL A 56 0.43 -6.89 16.07
C VAL A 56 0.56 -5.47 15.52
N MET A 57 0.71 -5.31 14.21
CA MET A 57 1.09 -4.02 13.62
C MET A 57 -0.04 -3.00 13.61
N ALA A 58 -1.31 -3.44 13.54
CA ALA A 58 -2.43 -2.51 13.45
C ALA A 58 -2.85 -1.94 14.82
N THR A 59 -2.40 -2.56 15.92
CA THR A 59 -2.91 -2.27 17.26
C THR A 59 -1.93 -1.54 18.17
N ASP A 60 -2.47 -0.62 18.97
CA ASP A 60 -1.74 0.00 20.08
C ASP A 60 -1.56 -0.99 21.26
N THR A 61 -0.96 -0.50 22.34
CA THR A 61 -0.76 -1.29 23.57
C THR A 61 -2.07 -1.68 24.29
N GLN A 62 -3.19 -1.06 23.93
CA GLN A 62 -4.53 -1.36 24.46
C GLN A 62 -5.34 -2.29 23.53
N GLY A 63 -4.79 -2.64 22.36
CA GLY A 63 -5.46 -3.47 21.36
C GLY A 63 -6.40 -2.70 20.42
N ASN A 64 -6.36 -1.36 20.43
CA ASN A 64 -7.16 -0.55 19.51
C ASN A 64 -6.49 -0.50 18.12
N TYR A 65 -7.28 -0.68 17.06
CA TYR A 65 -6.81 -0.61 15.67
C TYR A 65 -6.58 0.84 15.24
N VAL A 66 -5.39 1.36 15.50
CA VAL A 66 -5.05 2.77 15.30
C VAL A 66 -4.10 3.00 14.12
N HIS A 67 -3.36 1.98 13.68
CA HIS A 67 -2.36 2.10 12.63
C HIS A 67 -2.89 1.60 11.29
N ASP A 68 -2.62 2.34 10.22
CA ASP A 68 -3.01 1.97 8.86
C ASP A 68 -1.88 1.17 8.19
N LEU A 69 -2.22 0.05 7.57
CA LEU A 69 -1.23 -0.88 6.99
C LEU A 69 -1.46 -1.10 5.51
N PHE A 70 -0.39 -1.17 4.73
CA PHE A 70 -0.43 -1.51 3.30
C PHE A 70 0.12 -2.91 3.05
N VAL A 71 -0.77 -3.86 2.76
CA VAL A 71 -0.40 -5.27 2.56
C VAL A 71 0.09 -5.50 1.14
N LEU A 72 1.22 -6.18 0.99
CA LEU A 72 1.71 -6.62 -0.32
C LEU A 72 0.75 -7.64 -0.95
N ALA A 73 0.06 -7.26 -2.03
CA ALA A 73 -0.83 -8.14 -2.77
C ALA A 73 -0.22 -8.57 -4.11
N LYS A 74 0.02 -7.62 -5.03
CA LYS A 74 0.62 -7.89 -6.34
C LYS A 74 1.67 -6.85 -6.70
N CYS A 75 2.94 -7.17 -6.55
CA CYS A 75 4.05 -6.26 -6.83
C CYS A 75 4.27 -6.06 -8.34
N SER A 76 4.94 -4.96 -8.71
CA SER A 76 5.18 -4.55 -10.10
C SER A 76 6.29 -5.32 -10.84
N ASN A 77 7.12 -6.08 -10.12
CA ASN A 77 8.22 -6.83 -10.72
C ASN A 77 7.72 -8.03 -11.56
N PRO A 78 8.37 -8.39 -12.68
CA PRO A 78 7.92 -9.49 -13.54
C PRO A 78 7.78 -10.84 -12.84
N SER A 79 8.69 -11.15 -11.91
CA SER A 79 8.67 -12.42 -11.16
C SER A 79 7.55 -12.50 -10.10
N SER A 80 6.79 -11.42 -9.86
CA SER A 80 5.63 -11.44 -8.96
C SER A 80 4.62 -12.51 -9.36
N GLU A 81 4.51 -12.81 -10.65
CA GLU A 81 3.59 -13.79 -11.19
C GLU A 81 3.83 -15.22 -10.68
N GLN A 82 5.07 -15.56 -10.32
CA GLN A 82 5.45 -16.91 -9.88
C GLN A 82 4.74 -17.35 -8.60
N ILE A 83 4.45 -16.39 -7.70
CA ILE A 83 3.81 -16.66 -6.41
C ILE A 83 2.49 -15.92 -6.32
N GLN A 84 2.50 -14.59 -6.52
CA GLN A 84 1.33 -13.76 -6.27
C GLN A 84 0.25 -13.96 -7.34
N GLY A 85 0.65 -14.30 -8.57
CA GLY A 85 -0.26 -14.66 -9.66
C GLY A 85 -0.61 -16.15 -9.73
N ALA A 86 -0.02 -16.99 -8.88
CA ALA A 86 -0.31 -18.42 -8.87
C ALA A 86 -1.79 -18.67 -8.57
N ILE A 87 -2.37 -19.65 -9.26
CA ILE A 87 -3.79 -20.00 -9.13
C ILE A 87 -3.97 -21.09 -8.08
N LEU A 88 -4.85 -20.84 -7.12
CA LEU A 88 -5.24 -21.76 -6.06
C LEU A 88 -6.25 -22.80 -6.58
N ASN A 89 -6.54 -23.81 -5.76
CA ASN A 89 -7.47 -24.90 -6.10
C ASN A 89 -8.90 -24.42 -6.38
N ASP A 90 -9.31 -23.27 -5.84
CA ASP A 90 -10.61 -22.65 -6.09
C ASP A 90 -10.60 -21.69 -7.29
N HIS A 91 -9.53 -21.73 -8.10
CA HIS A 91 -9.28 -20.87 -9.25
C HIS A 91 -9.04 -19.39 -8.94
N SER A 92 -8.95 -19.01 -7.66
CA SER A 92 -8.55 -17.64 -7.30
C SER A 92 -7.03 -17.46 -7.35
N PRO A 93 -6.52 -16.29 -7.77
CA PRO A 93 -5.10 -15.99 -7.69
C PRO A 93 -4.69 -15.68 -6.24
N VAL A 94 -3.44 -15.99 -5.89
CA VAL A 94 -2.89 -15.78 -4.53
C VAL A 94 -3.07 -14.33 -4.05
N TYR A 95 -2.84 -13.32 -4.90
CA TYR A 95 -3.02 -11.92 -4.51
C TYR A 95 -4.45 -11.60 -4.04
N MET A 96 -5.46 -12.25 -4.64
CA MET A 96 -6.86 -12.04 -4.28
C MET A 96 -7.21 -12.72 -2.96
N GLU A 97 -6.65 -13.91 -2.72
CA GLU A 97 -6.80 -14.60 -1.44
C GLU A 97 -6.10 -13.84 -0.30
N ILE A 98 -4.94 -13.23 -0.54
CA ILE A 98 -4.28 -12.32 0.42
C ILE A 98 -5.24 -11.20 0.84
N ILE A 99 -5.81 -10.48 -0.12
CA ILE A 99 -6.75 -9.39 0.12
C ILE A 99 -7.93 -9.90 0.94
N LYS A 100 -8.59 -10.97 0.48
CA LYS A 100 -9.74 -11.59 1.12
C LYS A 100 -9.48 -12.02 2.57
N LYS A 101 -8.29 -12.55 2.87
CA LYS A 101 -7.91 -12.93 4.25
C LYS A 101 -7.73 -11.70 5.14
N CYS A 102 -7.12 -10.64 4.63
CA CYS A 102 -6.96 -9.39 5.36
C CYS A 102 -8.31 -8.73 5.65
N GLU A 103 -9.19 -8.63 4.64
CA GLU A 103 -10.55 -8.10 4.80
C GLU A 103 -11.36 -8.93 5.81
N SER A 104 -11.29 -10.26 5.72
CA SER A 104 -11.95 -11.16 6.68
C SER A 104 -11.39 -10.98 8.10
N PHE A 105 -10.09 -10.76 8.24
CA PHE A 105 -9.45 -10.49 9.53
C PHE A 105 -10.03 -9.22 10.15
N TYR A 106 -9.99 -8.07 9.47
CA TYR A 106 -10.51 -6.81 10.00
C TYR A 106 -12.02 -6.88 10.29
N LYS A 107 -12.80 -7.50 9.40
CA LYS A 107 -14.22 -7.75 9.60
C LYS A 107 -14.50 -8.58 10.86
N SER A 108 -13.70 -9.63 11.12
CA SER A 108 -13.85 -10.47 12.32
C SER A 108 -13.57 -9.73 13.64
N LYS A 109 -12.86 -8.59 13.55
CA LYS A 109 -12.49 -7.74 14.69
C LYS A 109 -13.43 -6.55 14.86
N GLY A 110 -14.46 -6.43 14.01
CA GLY A 110 -15.40 -5.30 14.04
C GLY A 110 -14.76 -3.97 13.65
N VAL A 111 -13.60 -4.00 12.98
CA VAL A 111 -12.92 -2.79 12.52
C VAL A 111 -13.62 -2.28 11.27
N THR A 112 -14.02 -1.01 11.29
CA THR A 112 -14.72 -0.34 10.20
C THR A 112 -13.86 0.78 9.62
N GLY A 113 -14.00 1.06 8.32
CA GLY A 113 -13.21 2.07 7.61
C GLY A 113 -11.93 1.50 6.99
N ALA A 114 -11.24 2.31 6.19
CA ALA A 114 -10.02 1.92 5.48
C ALA A 114 -8.82 1.84 6.42
N LYS A 115 -8.71 0.75 7.19
CA LYS A 115 -7.56 0.42 8.05
C LYS A 115 -6.51 -0.47 7.38
N VAL A 116 -6.84 -0.98 6.20
CA VAL A 116 -5.94 -1.74 5.35
C VAL A 116 -6.00 -1.21 3.93
N GLY A 117 -4.84 -0.96 3.37
CA GLY A 117 -4.64 -0.75 1.95
C GLY A 117 -3.83 -1.89 1.34
N TYR A 118 -3.73 -1.89 0.01
CA TYR A 118 -3.05 -2.94 -0.74
C TYR A 118 -2.00 -2.37 -1.67
N VAL A 119 -0.82 -2.95 -1.66
CA VAL A 119 0.24 -2.62 -2.59
C VAL A 119 0.02 -3.42 -3.88
N ILE A 120 -0.32 -2.71 -4.95
CA ILE A 120 -0.57 -3.28 -6.28
C ILE A 120 0.23 -2.49 -7.31
N GLY A 121 1.08 -3.16 -8.07
CA GLY A 121 1.95 -2.53 -9.05
C GLY A 121 1.16 -1.88 -10.19
N ALA A 122 1.58 -0.68 -10.58
CA ALA A 122 0.99 0.06 -11.70
C ALA A 122 1.12 -0.66 -13.06
N THR A 123 2.00 -1.65 -13.16
CA THR A 123 2.17 -2.51 -14.34
C THR A 123 1.11 -3.61 -14.45
N CYS A 124 0.28 -3.81 -13.43
CA CYS A 124 -0.73 -4.87 -13.35
C CYS A 124 -2.16 -4.30 -13.50
N VAL A 125 -2.47 -3.72 -14.66
CA VAL A 125 -3.74 -2.99 -14.91
C VAL A 125 -4.98 -3.87 -14.71
N GLU A 126 -4.93 -5.12 -15.15
CA GLU A 126 -6.03 -6.07 -14.99
C GLU A 126 -6.28 -6.39 -13.51
N VAL A 127 -5.21 -6.53 -12.73
CA VAL A 127 -5.28 -6.77 -11.28
C VAL A 127 -5.84 -5.56 -10.54
N LEU A 128 -5.42 -4.34 -10.91
CA LEU A 128 -5.98 -3.10 -10.36
C LEU A 128 -7.49 -3.04 -10.57
N SER A 129 -7.95 -3.31 -11.79
CA SER A 129 -9.38 -3.32 -12.15
C SER A 129 -10.15 -4.40 -11.39
N GLU A 130 -9.59 -5.60 -11.28
CA GLU A 130 -10.21 -6.71 -10.56
C GLU A 130 -10.35 -6.43 -9.06
N VAL A 131 -9.30 -5.89 -8.44
CA VAL A 131 -9.30 -5.54 -7.02
C VAL A 131 -10.27 -4.39 -6.75
N ARG A 132 -10.23 -3.31 -7.53
CA ARG A 132 -11.17 -2.18 -7.35
C ARG A 132 -12.62 -2.63 -7.47
N ARG A 133 -12.94 -3.52 -8.43
CA ARG A 133 -14.30 -4.07 -8.56
C ARG A 133 -14.71 -4.92 -7.34
N SER A 134 -13.78 -5.67 -6.77
CA SER A 134 -14.07 -6.61 -5.67
C SER A 134 -14.09 -5.93 -4.30
N TYR A 135 -13.28 -4.88 -4.13
CA TYR A 135 -13.12 -4.12 -2.89
C TYR A 135 -13.18 -2.61 -3.21
N PRO A 136 -14.38 -2.07 -3.48
CA PRO A 136 -14.55 -0.72 -4.02
C PRO A 136 -14.06 0.39 -3.10
N GLU A 137 -13.96 0.15 -1.80
CA GLU A 137 -13.53 1.13 -0.79
C GLU A 137 -12.06 0.98 -0.36
N CYS A 138 -11.33 0.00 -0.89
CA CYS A 138 -9.94 -0.22 -0.48
C CYS A 138 -9.02 0.91 -0.98
N ILE A 139 -7.99 1.21 -0.20
CA ILE A 139 -6.92 2.13 -0.61
C ILE A 139 -5.84 1.32 -1.32
N ILE A 140 -5.46 1.72 -2.53
CA ILE A 140 -4.39 1.08 -3.30
C ILE A 140 -3.13 1.94 -3.25
N LEU A 141 -2.04 1.40 -2.70
CA LEU A 141 -0.70 1.98 -2.90
C LEU A 141 -0.15 1.42 -4.22
N MET A 142 0.03 2.29 -5.21
CA MET A 142 0.25 1.91 -6.61
C MET A 142 1.67 2.26 -7.10
N PRO A 143 2.73 1.54 -6.67
CA PRO A 143 4.09 1.81 -7.12
C PRO A 143 4.32 1.33 -8.55
N GLY A 144 5.32 1.91 -9.22
CA GLY A 144 5.82 1.43 -10.51
C GLY A 144 5.48 2.30 -11.72
N ILE A 145 4.91 3.48 -11.49
CA ILE A 145 4.84 4.53 -12.52
C ILE A 145 6.24 5.08 -12.82
N GLY A 146 6.51 5.36 -14.09
CA GLY A 146 7.78 5.89 -14.56
C GLY A 146 8.85 4.81 -14.73
N ALA A 147 9.81 4.71 -13.80
CA ALA A 147 11.03 3.90 -13.95
C ALA A 147 10.80 2.38 -14.13
N GLN A 148 9.60 1.87 -13.81
CA GLN A 148 9.23 0.47 -13.97
C GLN A 148 8.25 0.24 -15.14
N GLY A 149 7.96 1.27 -15.93
CA GLY A 149 7.17 1.17 -17.16
C GLY A 149 5.66 1.14 -16.99
N GLY A 150 5.11 1.35 -15.79
CA GLY A 150 3.67 1.51 -15.59
C GLY A 150 3.16 2.77 -16.30
N GLN A 151 2.10 2.61 -17.11
CA GLN A 151 1.43 3.74 -17.77
C GLN A 151 0.41 4.37 -16.82
N LEU A 152 0.60 5.67 -16.52
CA LEU A 152 -0.18 6.38 -15.51
C LEU A 152 -1.68 6.35 -15.82
N GLU A 153 -2.08 6.73 -17.03
CA GLU A 153 -3.49 6.90 -17.38
C GLU A 153 -4.29 5.58 -17.26
N SER A 154 -3.75 4.48 -17.82
CA SER A 154 -4.43 3.18 -17.76
C SER A 154 -4.45 2.60 -16.36
N ALA A 155 -3.36 2.75 -15.59
CA ALA A 155 -3.29 2.30 -14.20
C ALA A 155 -4.26 3.08 -13.30
N MET A 156 -4.29 4.43 -13.42
CA MET A 156 -5.23 5.29 -12.69
C MET A 156 -6.67 4.93 -13.01
N LYS A 157 -7.02 4.80 -14.31
CA LYS A 157 -8.37 4.42 -14.72
C LYS A 157 -8.83 3.08 -14.15
N ALA A 158 -7.92 2.12 -14.00
CA ALA A 158 -8.23 0.82 -13.41
C ALA A 158 -8.32 0.87 -11.87
N ALA A 159 -7.60 1.78 -11.23
CA ALA A 159 -7.41 1.81 -9.78
C ALA A 159 -8.32 2.79 -9.03
N LEU A 160 -8.77 3.88 -9.65
CA LEU A 160 -9.58 4.92 -9.01
C LEU A 160 -10.92 4.36 -8.51
N ASP A 161 -11.37 4.85 -7.36
CA ASP A 161 -12.72 4.58 -6.86
C ASP A 161 -13.78 5.43 -7.57
N SER A 162 -15.06 5.23 -7.22
CA SER A 162 -16.18 5.96 -7.83
C SER A 162 -16.19 7.46 -7.54
N ASN A 163 -15.38 7.93 -6.59
CA ASN A 163 -15.24 9.33 -6.21
C ASN A 163 -13.94 9.95 -6.76
N GLY A 164 -13.19 9.23 -7.61
CA GLY A 164 -11.90 9.70 -8.12
C GLY A 164 -10.76 9.63 -7.09
N GLY A 165 -10.93 8.85 -6.01
CA GLY A 165 -9.95 8.67 -4.95
C GLY A 165 -9.43 7.23 -4.82
N GLY A 166 -9.04 6.86 -3.61
CA GLY A 166 -8.71 5.49 -3.25
C GLY A 166 -7.35 4.98 -3.75
N VAL A 167 -6.49 5.86 -4.26
CA VAL A 167 -5.18 5.50 -4.83
C VAL A 167 -4.08 6.45 -4.34
N ILE A 168 -2.95 5.88 -3.93
CA ILE A 168 -1.72 6.60 -3.63
C ILE A 168 -0.67 6.20 -4.66
N VAL A 169 -0.12 7.16 -5.41
CA VAL A 169 0.86 6.90 -6.47
C VAL A 169 2.26 7.34 -6.02
N PRO A 170 3.10 6.45 -5.47
CA PRO A 170 4.44 6.82 -5.06
C PRO A 170 5.34 7.01 -6.30
N ILE A 171 5.80 8.26 -6.49
CA ILE A 171 6.80 8.64 -7.49
C ILE A 171 8.08 9.01 -6.74
N SER A 172 9.16 8.25 -6.96
CA SER A 172 10.44 8.45 -6.26
C SER A 172 11.53 8.93 -7.22
N ARG A 173 12.28 8.01 -7.86
CA ARG A 173 13.40 8.32 -8.77
C ARG A 173 13.08 9.32 -9.89
N ALA A 174 11.85 9.29 -10.41
CA ALA A 174 11.39 10.26 -11.42
C ALA A 174 11.20 11.71 -10.89
N ILE A 175 11.43 11.93 -9.59
CA ILE A 175 11.47 13.23 -8.91
C ILE A 175 12.86 13.46 -8.33
N ILE A 176 13.34 12.57 -7.45
CA ILE A 176 14.55 12.80 -6.64
C ILE A 176 15.85 12.77 -7.44
N ASP A 177 15.88 12.06 -8.58
CA ASP A 177 17.09 11.96 -9.41
C ASP A 177 17.17 13.09 -10.45
N LEU A 178 16.16 13.97 -10.53
CA LEU A 178 16.12 15.07 -11.49
C LEU A 178 16.78 16.35 -10.92
N PRO A 179 17.35 17.22 -11.77
CA PRO A 179 18.03 18.45 -11.31
C PRO A 179 17.15 19.41 -10.52
N ASN A 180 15.83 19.39 -10.75
CA ASN A 180 14.85 20.21 -10.03
C ASN A 180 13.68 19.33 -9.52
N PRO A 181 13.82 18.70 -8.34
CA PRO A 181 12.80 17.81 -7.79
C PRO A 181 11.46 18.50 -7.53
N GLY A 182 11.46 19.78 -7.14
CA GLY A 182 10.22 20.54 -6.89
C GLY A 182 9.38 20.69 -8.15
N GLN A 183 10.02 21.07 -9.26
CA GLN A 183 9.36 21.16 -10.56
C GLN A 183 8.88 19.79 -11.07
N ALA A 184 9.69 18.75 -10.89
CA ALA A 184 9.30 17.39 -11.26
C ALA A 184 8.07 16.90 -10.49
N ALA A 185 8.01 17.17 -9.18
CA ALA A 185 6.87 16.83 -8.35
C ALA A 185 5.59 17.56 -8.80
N GLU A 186 5.70 18.84 -9.17
CA GLU A 186 4.57 19.63 -9.68
C GLU A 186 4.03 19.07 -11.01
N GLN A 187 4.92 18.69 -11.94
CA GLN A 187 4.52 18.05 -13.19
C GLN A 187 3.82 16.71 -12.99
N TRP A 188 4.31 15.86 -12.07
CA TRP A 188 3.65 14.59 -11.75
C TRP A 188 2.29 14.82 -11.10
N LYS A 189 2.17 15.81 -10.22
CA LYS A 189 0.88 16.21 -9.63
C LYS A 189 -0.12 16.60 -10.72
N GLU A 190 0.27 17.41 -11.70
CA GLU A 190 -0.58 17.80 -12.83
C GLU A 190 -1.04 16.59 -13.65
N GLN A 191 -0.11 15.69 -13.99
CA GLN A 191 -0.43 14.47 -14.75
C GLN A 191 -1.38 13.53 -14.00
N ILE A 192 -1.17 13.37 -12.69
CA ILE A 192 -2.06 12.56 -11.84
C ILE A 192 -3.45 13.18 -11.77
N ASN A 193 -3.54 14.50 -11.53
CA ASN A 193 -4.81 15.21 -11.46
C ASN A 193 -5.58 15.16 -12.78
N ALA A 194 -4.90 15.18 -13.93
CA ALA A 194 -5.53 15.02 -15.23
C ALA A 194 -6.22 13.66 -15.41
N CYS A 195 -5.92 12.65 -14.58
CA CYS A 195 -6.57 11.35 -14.61
C CYS A 195 -7.84 11.25 -13.73
N ILE A 196 -8.11 12.24 -12.86
CA ILE A 196 -9.17 12.20 -11.83
C ILE A 196 -10.44 12.91 -12.34
N ALA A 197 -10.97 12.48 -13.49
CA ALA A 197 -12.13 13.13 -14.12
C ALA A 197 -13.39 13.17 -13.24
#